data_AF-A0A2E1MMU0-F1
#
_entry.id   AF-A0A2E1MMU0-F1
#
_cell.length_a   1.000
_cell.length_b   1.000
_cell.length_c   1.000
_cell.angle_alpha   90.00
_cell.angle_beta   90.00
_cell.angle_gamma   90.00
#
_symmetry.space_group_name_H-M   'P 1'
#
loop_
_entity.id
_entity.type
_entity.pdbx_description
1 polymer ?
#
loop_
_entity_poly.entity_id
_entity_poly.type
_entity_poly.pdbx_seq_one_letter_code
_entity_poly.pdbx_strand_id
1 'polypeptide(L)'
;MFKKFFEDKLPPLRDFHGIEVIKDSEKYLKVCCGLHDKDGESIELECDDVYDRSNHDKSFLFSTLEGQVIILEILHYGKWHEYEFLGASHVGWIPAEVEKIGLKKDEQKRAFNVFKELLLDTQKVNGFSIIDKRHSIHSKPEFRSLIIRILNSKQFKEIEDVHL
;
A
#
# COMPACT_ATOMS: atom_id res chain seq x y z
N MET A 1 14.65 -10.90 -15.34
CA MET A 1 14.15 -11.15 -16.71
C MET A 1 12.69 -10.75 -16.68
N PHE A 2 12.36 -9.58 -17.22
CA PHE A 2 11.05 -8.96 -17.08
C PHE A 2 10.04 -9.60 -18.04
N LYS A 3 8.86 -9.97 -17.53
CA LYS A 3 7.82 -10.64 -18.30
C LYS A 3 6.84 -9.58 -18.79
N LYS A 4 6.74 -9.46 -20.12
CA LYS A 4 5.85 -8.53 -20.82
C LYS A 4 4.40 -8.93 -20.52
N PHE A 5 3.62 -8.06 -19.87
CA PHE A 5 2.27 -8.41 -19.41
C PHE A 5 1.21 -7.87 -20.36
N PHE A 6 0.61 -8.73 -21.20
CA PHE A 6 -0.75 -8.56 -21.75
C PHE A 6 -1.33 -9.90 -22.28
N GLU A 7 -1.00 -11.06 -21.69
CA GLU A 7 -1.60 -12.33 -22.12
C GLU A 7 -2.82 -12.77 -21.30
N ASP A 8 -3.02 -12.25 -20.07
CA ASP A 8 -4.21 -12.52 -19.26
C ASP A 8 -4.90 -11.20 -18.85
N LYS A 9 -6.16 -11.00 -19.24
CA LYS A 9 -6.99 -9.80 -18.98
C LYS A 9 -7.38 -9.56 -17.52
N LEU A 10 -6.67 -10.16 -16.56
CA LEU A 10 -6.96 -9.96 -15.13
C LEU A 10 -6.23 -8.71 -14.64
N PRO A 11 -6.88 -7.85 -13.82
CA PRO A 11 -6.21 -6.69 -13.25
C PRO A 11 -5.03 -7.14 -12.37
N PRO A 12 -3.92 -6.38 -12.36
CA PRO A 12 -2.75 -6.75 -11.58
C PRO A 12 -3.07 -6.71 -10.08
N LEU A 13 -2.54 -7.70 -9.36
CA LEU A 13 -2.63 -7.77 -7.89
C LEU A 13 -1.63 -6.80 -7.27
N ARG A 14 -1.75 -6.58 -5.97
CA ARG A 14 -0.81 -5.77 -5.20
C ARG A 14 -0.25 -6.54 -4.03
N ASP A 15 1.02 -6.28 -3.77
CA ASP A 15 1.69 -6.80 -2.58
C ASP A 15 2.46 -5.71 -1.85
N PHE A 16 2.59 -5.86 -0.53
CA PHE A 16 3.39 -4.97 0.29
C PHE A 16 4.87 -5.22 0.05
N HIS A 17 5.62 -4.15 -0.20
CA HIS A 17 7.07 -4.23 -0.38
C HIS A 17 7.85 -3.36 0.61
N GLY A 18 7.18 -2.53 1.41
CA GLY A 18 7.88 -1.66 2.35
C GLY A 18 7.01 -1.03 3.43
N ILE A 19 7.68 -0.62 4.50
CA ILE A 19 7.15 0.25 5.55
C ILE A 19 8.22 1.30 5.90
N GLU A 20 7.79 2.54 6.09
CA GLU A 20 8.61 3.68 6.47
C GLU A 20 8.05 4.32 7.74
N VAL A 21 8.91 4.56 8.73
CA VAL A 21 8.54 5.27 9.97
C VAL A 21 8.77 6.76 9.74
N ILE A 22 7.70 7.55 9.81
CA ILE A 22 7.76 8.97 9.49
C ILE A 22 7.99 9.77 10.79
N LYS A 23 9.04 10.60 10.81
CA LYS A 23 9.39 11.57 11.89
C LYS A 23 9.74 10.96 13.25
N ASP A 24 10.61 9.95 13.30
CA ASP A 24 11.07 9.30 14.54
C ASP A 24 9.94 8.86 15.49
N SER A 25 8.74 8.67 14.94
CA SER A 25 7.56 8.37 15.70
C SER A 25 6.90 7.14 15.10
N GLU A 26 6.90 6.04 15.84
CA GLU A 26 6.10 4.83 15.54
C GLU A 26 4.59 5.13 15.44
N LYS A 27 4.20 6.38 15.72
CA LYS A 27 2.86 6.92 15.58
C LYS A 27 2.49 7.23 14.14
N TYR A 28 3.45 7.40 13.24
CA TYR A 28 3.22 7.63 11.82
C TYR A 28 3.96 6.58 10.99
N LEU A 29 3.19 5.70 10.37
CA LEU A 29 3.71 4.58 9.61
C LEU A 29 3.19 4.66 8.19
N LYS A 30 4.09 4.68 7.22
CA LYS A 30 3.76 4.66 5.81
C LYS A 30 3.98 3.26 5.27
N VAL A 31 2.92 2.64 4.76
CA VAL A 31 2.96 1.29 4.18
C VAL A 31 2.94 1.40 2.67
N CYS A 32 3.90 0.80 1.98
CA CYS A 32 4.04 0.86 0.52
C CYS A 32 3.69 -0.49 -0.12
N CYS A 33 2.96 -0.44 -1.23
CA CYS A 33 2.61 -1.60 -2.03
C CYS A 33 2.79 -1.34 -3.53
N GLY A 34 3.09 -2.42 -4.26
CA GLY A 34 3.35 -2.35 -5.69
C GLY A 34 2.68 -3.48 -6.45
N LEU A 35 2.65 -3.33 -7.77
CA LEU A 35 2.01 -4.28 -8.67
C LEU A 35 2.74 -5.62 -8.76
N HIS A 36 1.96 -6.69 -8.70
CA HIS A 36 2.42 -8.06 -8.88
C HIS A 36 1.47 -8.83 -9.79
N ASP A 37 2.00 -9.77 -10.54
CA ASP A 37 1.20 -10.70 -11.31
C ASP A 37 0.61 -11.82 -10.43
N LYS A 38 -0.16 -12.72 -11.06
CA LYS A 38 -0.77 -13.87 -10.38
C LYS A 38 0.24 -14.86 -9.82
N ASP A 39 1.47 -14.84 -10.33
CA ASP A 39 2.57 -15.71 -9.91
C ASP A 39 3.41 -15.05 -8.80
N GLY A 40 3.11 -13.78 -8.46
CA GLY A 40 3.78 -12.99 -7.44
C GLY A 40 5.05 -12.30 -7.91
N GLU A 41 5.24 -12.17 -9.22
CA GLU A 41 6.37 -11.43 -9.80
C GLU A 41 6.00 -9.95 -9.94
N SER A 42 6.95 -9.05 -9.61
CA SER A 42 6.72 -7.61 -9.73
C SER A 42 6.50 -7.20 -11.19
N ILE A 43 5.48 -6.38 -11.43
CA ILE A 43 5.15 -5.89 -12.77
C ILE A 43 5.75 -4.50 -12.97
N GLU A 44 6.51 -4.33 -14.04
CA GLU A 44 6.87 -3.01 -14.56
C GLU A 44 5.87 -2.60 -15.65
N LEU A 45 5.37 -1.37 -15.56
CA LEU A 45 4.42 -0.82 -16.54
C LEU A 45 5.19 -0.02 -17.60
N GLU A 46 4.83 -0.25 -18.86
CA GLU A 46 5.41 0.45 -20.00
C GLU A 46 4.62 1.72 -20.34
N CYS A 47 5.30 2.71 -20.92
CA CYS A 47 4.74 3.84 -21.66
C CYS A 47 3.51 4.52 -21.01
N ASP A 48 2.35 4.50 -21.69
CA ASP A 48 1.16 5.27 -21.32
C ASP A 48 0.29 4.60 -20.25
N ASP A 49 0.52 3.31 -19.96
CA ASP A 49 -0.25 2.58 -18.95
C ASP A 49 0.06 3.06 -17.53
N VAL A 50 1.21 3.71 -17.36
CA VAL A 50 1.65 4.32 -16.12
C VAL A 50 0.82 5.55 -15.73
N TYR A 51 0.02 6.11 -16.65
CA TYR A 51 -0.89 7.22 -16.37
C TYR A 51 -2.26 6.78 -15.85
N ASP A 52 -2.58 5.48 -15.89
CA ASP A 52 -3.79 4.97 -15.27
C ASP A 52 -3.60 4.86 -13.76
N ARG A 53 -4.42 5.59 -13.00
CA ARG A 53 -4.44 5.56 -11.53
C ARG A 53 -4.64 4.14 -10.98
N SER A 54 -5.34 3.27 -11.70
CA SER A 54 -5.55 1.87 -11.35
C SER A 54 -4.25 1.05 -11.38
N ASN A 55 -3.23 1.53 -12.09
CA ASN A 55 -1.91 0.91 -12.24
C ASN A 55 -0.87 1.52 -11.28
N HIS A 56 -1.15 2.65 -10.65
CA HIS A 56 -0.21 3.25 -9.70
C HIS A 56 0.06 2.33 -8.49
N ASP A 57 1.33 2.28 -8.12
CA ASP A 57 1.78 1.86 -6.80
C ASP A 57 1.13 2.76 -5.75
N LYS A 58 0.93 2.24 -4.53
CA LYS A 58 0.23 3.00 -3.49
C LYS A 58 1.03 3.00 -2.20
N SER A 59 0.93 4.09 -1.45
CA SER A 59 1.27 4.03 -0.03
C SER A 59 0.18 4.64 0.84
N PHE A 60 0.09 4.14 2.06
CA PHE A 60 -0.91 4.55 3.03
C PHE A 60 -0.17 5.12 4.23
N LEU A 61 -0.39 6.39 4.53
CA LEU A 61 0.12 7.01 5.75
C LEU A 61 -0.88 6.78 6.88
N PHE A 62 -0.50 5.96 7.85
CA PHE A 62 -1.26 5.70 9.05
C PHE A 62 -0.84 6.63 10.18
N SER A 63 -1.81 7.03 11.00
CA SER A 63 -1.56 7.51 12.35
C SER A 63 -2.08 6.52 13.37
N THR A 64 -1.30 6.26 14.42
CA THR A 64 -1.70 5.44 15.57
C THR A 64 -1.79 6.25 16.88
N LEU A 65 -1.93 7.58 16.76
CA LEU A 65 -2.06 8.49 17.89
C LEU A 65 -3.25 8.12 18.79
N GLU A 66 -3.05 8.27 20.10
CA GLU A 66 -4.11 8.11 21.11
C GLU A 66 -4.80 6.72 21.07
N GLY A 67 -4.13 5.71 20.51
CA GLY A 67 -4.65 4.34 20.41
C GLY A 67 -5.65 4.13 19.28
N GLN A 68 -5.95 5.15 18.47
CA GLN A 68 -6.77 5.04 17.28
C GLN A 68 -5.89 4.87 16.04
N VAL A 69 -6.20 3.90 15.19
CA VAL A 69 -5.57 3.78 13.87
C VAL A 69 -6.44 4.51 12.85
N ILE A 70 -5.87 5.47 12.13
CA ILE A 70 -6.53 6.18 11.02
C ILE A 70 -5.60 6.23 9.82
N ILE A 71 -6.17 6.34 8.63
CA ILE A 71 -5.42 6.63 7.40
C ILE A 71 -5.50 8.16 7.18
N LEU A 72 -4.35 8.80 7.07
CA LEU A 72 -4.23 10.24 6.83
C LEU A 72 -4.11 10.54 5.33
N GLU A 73 -3.37 9.71 4.60
CA GLU A 73 -3.08 9.92 3.18
C GLU A 73 -3.02 8.60 2.42
N ILE A 74 -3.48 8.63 1.17
CA ILE A 74 -3.20 7.60 0.16
C ILE A 74 -2.39 8.27 -0.94
N LEU A 75 -1.15 7.83 -1.13
CA LEU A 75 -0.24 8.35 -2.13
C LEU A 75 -0.26 7.41 -3.33
N HIS A 76 -0.45 7.96 -4.53
CA HIS A 76 -0.44 7.22 -5.78
C HIS A 76 0.86 7.51 -6.54
N TYR A 77 1.66 6.47 -6.70
CA TYR A 77 2.95 6.49 -7.34
C TYR A 77 2.75 6.01 -8.78
N GLY A 78 2.83 6.95 -9.73
CA GLY A 78 2.79 6.63 -11.16
C GLY A 78 4.06 6.94 -11.95
N LYS A 79 5.09 7.60 -11.38
CA LYS A 79 6.29 7.98 -12.15
C LYS A 79 7.56 8.02 -11.33
N TRP A 80 8.66 7.63 -11.96
CA TRP A 80 9.99 8.07 -11.56
C TRP A 80 10.17 9.53 -11.94
N HIS A 81 10.49 10.35 -10.95
CA HIS A 81 10.78 11.76 -11.14
C HIS A 81 12.27 12.01 -10.93
N GLU A 82 12.88 12.67 -11.91
CA GLU A 82 14.17 13.31 -11.72
C GLU A 82 13.96 14.62 -10.96
N TYR A 83 14.73 14.84 -9.90
CA TYR A 83 14.70 16.05 -9.10
C TYR A 83 16.10 16.44 -8.65
N GLU A 84 16.36 17.72 -8.47
CA GLU A 84 17.63 18.20 -7.97
C GLU A 84 17.55 18.42 -6.45
N PHE A 85 18.50 17.85 -5.71
CA PHE A 85 18.64 18.09 -4.27
C PHE A 85 20.11 18.32 -3.94
N LEU A 86 20.39 19.48 -3.33
CA LEU A 86 21.73 19.98 -3.00
C LEU A 86 22.69 20.03 -4.20
N GLY A 87 22.20 20.44 -5.37
CA GLY A 87 23.03 20.60 -6.58
C GLY A 87 23.34 19.30 -7.32
N ALA A 88 22.74 18.18 -6.92
CA ALA A 88 22.88 16.88 -7.58
C ALA A 88 21.53 16.41 -8.10
N SER A 89 21.53 15.80 -9.30
CA SER A 89 20.35 15.11 -9.84
C SER A 89 20.13 13.82 -9.08
N HIS A 90 18.89 13.62 -8.62
CA HIS A 90 18.38 12.40 -8.01
C HIS A 90 17.22 11.91 -8.84
N VAL A 91 16.92 10.62 -8.72
CA VAL A 91 15.70 10.03 -9.24
C VAL A 91 14.96 9.40 -8.09
N GLY A 92 13.66 9.65 -7.98
CA GLY A 92 12.84 9.11 -6.90
C GLY A 92 11.44 8.78 -7.36
N TRP A 93 10.85 7.82 -6.68
CA TRP A 93 9.42 7.59 -6.71
C TRP A 93 8.72 8.72 -5.96
N ILE A 94 8.23 9.72 -6.70
CA ILE A 94 7.43 10.82 -6.15
C ILE A 94 5.96 10.50 -6.42
N PRO A 95 5.05 10.74 -5.46
CA PRO A 95 3.62 10.54 -5.71
C PRO A 95 3.14 11.48 -6.82
N ALA A 96 2.47 10.91 -7.82
CA ALA A 96 1.77 11.67 -8.85
C ALA A 96 0.50 12.34 -8.28
N GLU A 97 -0.11 11.72 -7.26
CA GLU A 97 -1.29 12.23 -6.56
C GLU A 97 -1.18 11.90 -5.07
N VAL A 98 -1.62 12.84 -4.22
CA VAL A 98 -1.76 12.64 -2.77
C VAL A 98 -3.20 12.89 -2.39
N GLU A 99 -3.91 11.82 -2.03
CA GLU A 99 -5.27 11.88 -1.52
C GLU A 99 -5.23 12.08 0.01
N LYS A 100 -5.68 13.24 0.49
CA LYS A 100 -5.82 13.52 1.93
C LYS A 100 -7.14 12.95 2.44
N ILE A 101 -7.10 12.17 3.51
CA ILE A 101 -8.26 11.51 4.08
C ILE A 101 -8.71 12.27 5.33
N GLY A 102 -9.94 12.79 5.30
CA GLY A 102 -10.52 13.44 6.47
C GLY A 102 -10.86 12.47 7.60
N LEU A 103 -11.09 13.01 8.80
CA LEU A 103 -11.43 12.23 10.00
C LEU A 103 -12.90 11.77 10.02
N LYS A 104 -13.71 12.15 9.03
CA LYS A 104 -15.12 11.76 8.96
C LYS A 104 -15.24 10.25 8.75
N LYS A 105 -16.28 9.64 9.33
CA LYS A 105 -16.51 8.19 9.30
C LYS A 105 -16.49 7.62 7.88
N ASP A 106 -17.15 8.28 6.93
CA ASP A 106 -17.27 7.78 5.55
C ASP A 106 -15.94 7.85 4.79
N GLU A 107 -15.14 8.89 5.02
CA GLU A 107 -13.80 9.03 4.42
C GLU A 107 -12.84 7.95 4.95
N GLN A 108 -12.83 7.74 6.27
CA GLN A 108 -12.04 6.67 6.88
C GLN A 108 -12.52 5.29 6.41
N LYS A 109 -13.83 5.05 6.37
CA LYS A 109 -14.39 3.77 5.87
C LYS A 109 -13.96 3.50 4.43
N ARG A 110 -14.03 4.50 3.54
CA ARG A 110 -13.53 4.37 2.16
C ARG A 110 -12.05 4.04 2.13
N ALA A 111 -11.21 4.76 2.87
CA ALA A 111 -9.78 4.53 2.89
C ALA A 111 -9.41 3.12 3.39
N PHE A 112 -10.06 2.67 4.47
CA PHE A 112 -9.87 1.32 4.98
C PHE A 112 -10.40 0.22 4.05
N ASN A 113 -11.45 0.48 3.25
CA ASN A 113 -11.89 -0.46 2.20
C ASN A 113 -10.79 -0.68 1.16
N VAL A 114 -10.17 0.41 0.67
CA VAL A 114 -9.06 0.33 -0.30
C VAL A 114 -7.87 -0.44 0.31
N PHE A 115 -7.58 -0.21 1.59
CA PHE A 115 -6.55 -0.97 2.29
C PHE A 115 -6.93 -2.45 2.50
N LYS A 116 -8.20 -2.77 2.73
CA LYS A 116 -8.70 -4.15 2.84
C LYS A 116 -8.54 -4.92 1.53
N GLU A 117 -8.85 -4.28 0.40
CA GLU A 117 -8.61 -4.87 -0.94
C GLU A 117 -7.13 -5.21 -1.14
N LEU A 118 -6.22 -4.30 -0.75
CA LEU A 118 -4.79 -4.55 -0.78
C LEU A 118 -4.37 -5.73 0.10
N LEU A 119 -4.89 -5.82 1.33
CA LEU A 119 -4.60 -6.97 2.21
C LEU A 119 -5.02 -8.29 1.54
N LEU A 120 -6.19 -8.32 0.90
CA LEU A 120 -6.69 -9.51 0.19
C LEU A 120 -5.80 -9.86 -1.00
N ASP A 121 -5.35 -8.87 -1.77
CA ASP A 121 -4.46 -9.10 -2.91
C ASP A 121 -3.09 -9.61 -2.46
N THR A 122 -2.51 -9.07 -1.38
CA THR A 122 -1.29 -9.61 -0.78
C THR A 122 -1.45 -11.09 -0.42
N GLN A 123 -2.58 -11.45 0.20
CA GLN A 123 -2.83 -12.85 0.58
C GLN A 123 -2.95 -13.76 -0.65
N LYS A 124 -3.58 -13.28 -1.73
CA LYS A 124 -3.66 -14.04 -2.99
C LYS A 124 -2.29 -14.24 -3.62
N VAL A 125 -1.49 -13.17 -3.71
CA VAL A 125 -0.12 -13.21 -4.25
C VAL A 125 0.76 -14.18 -3.48
N ASN A 126 0.72 -14.11 -2.15
CA ASN A 126 1.59 -14.93 -1.30
C ASN A 126 1.04 -16.35 -1.07
N GLY A 127 -0.27 -16.57 -1.24
CA GLY A 127 -0.94 -17.85 -0.97
C GLY A 127 -1.11 -18.17 0.52
N PHE A 128 -1.01 -17.16 1.40
CA PHE A 128 -1.22 -17.31 2.84
C PHE A 128 -1.75 -16.03 3.49
N SER A 129 -2.27 -16.15 4.71
CA SER A 129 -2.88 -15.03 5.43
C SER A 129 -1.88 -13.93 5.78
N ILE A 130 -2.32 -12.67 5.80
CA ILE A 130 -1.47 -11.51 6.09
C ILE A 130 -0.79 -11.57 7.45
N ILE A 131 -1.35 -12.31 8.42
CA ILE A 131 -0.73 -12.49 9.75
C ILE A 131 0.28 -13.65 9.81
N ASP A 132 0.45 -14.40 8.72
CA ASP A 132 1.40 -15.50 8.64
C ASP A 132 2.83 -14.96 8.68
N LYS A 133 3.64 -15.51 9.58
CA LYS A 133 5.04 -15.14 9.80
C LYS A 133 5.94 -15.25 8.56
N ARG A 134 5.49 -15.94 7.51
CA ARG A 134 6.21 -16.09 6.24
C ARG A 134 6.27 -14.81 5.43
N HIS A 135 5.37 -13.83 5.64
CA HIS A 135 5.52 -12.56 4.95
C HIS A 135 6.81 -11.86 5.41
N SER A 136 7.67 -11.53 4.44
CA SER A 136 8.92 -10.80 4.67
C SER A 136 8.70 -9.49 5.43
N ILE A 137 7.55 -8.86 5.25
CA ILE A 137 7.20 -7.60 5.91
C ILE A 137 6.99 -7.75 7.44
N HIS A 138 6.76 -8.96 7.98
CA HIS A 138 6.76 -9.19 9.43
C HIS A 138 8.15 -9.17 10.06
N SER A 139 9.21 -9.16 9.25
CA SER A 139 10.55 -8.87 9.76
C SER A 139 10.66 -7.45 10.35
N LYS A 140 9.68 -6.58 10.04
CA LYS A 140 9.53 -5.23 10.60
C LYS A 140 8.51 -5.23 11.74
N PRO A 141 8.92 -5.08 13.01
CA PRO A 141 8.02 -5.10 14.16
C PRO A 141 6.89 -4.06 14.08
N GLU A 142 7.16 -2.90 13.50
CA GLU A 142 6.24 -1.77 13.34
C GLU A 142 5.09 -2.16 12.43
N PHE A 143 5.37 -2.86 11.33
CA PHE A 143 4.34 -3.34 10.41
C PHE A 143 3.46 -4.39 11.08
N ARG A 144 4.08 -5.37 11.74
CA ARG A 144 3.32 -6.41 12.46
C ARG A 144 2.40 -5.79 13.51
N SER A 145 2.90 -4.83 14.28
CA SER A 145 2.12 -4.06 15.27
C SER A 145 0.97 -3.31 14.61
N LEU A 146 1.22 -2.62 13.50
CA LEU A 146 0.22 -1.89 12.73
C LEU A 146 -0.89 -2.81 12.22
N ILE A 147 -0.56 -3.92 11.56
CA ILE A 147 -1.54 -4.88 11.05
C ILE A 147 -2.40 -5.43 12.17
N ILE A 148 -1.80 -5.85 13.30
CA ILE A 148 -2.57 -6.32 14.46
C ILE A 148 -3.54 -5.24 14.96
N ARG A 149 -3.11 -3.97 15.02
CA ARG A 149 -3.98 -2.86 15.44
C ARG A 149 -5.10 -2.60 14.44
N ILE A 150 -4.81 -2.61 13.14
CA ILE A 150 -5.80 -2.43 12.07
C ILE A 150 -6.86 -3.53 12.14
N LEU A 151 -6.43 -4.80 12.15
CA LEU A 151 -7.34 -5.96 12.20
C LEU A 151 -8.21 -5.97 13.47
N ASN A 152 -7.73 -5.37 14.57
CA ASN A 152 -8.49 -5.24 15.80
C ASN A 152 -9.32 -3.95 15.91
N SER A 153 -9.12 -2.99 15.02
CA SER A 153 -9.83 -1.71 15.04
C SER A 153 -11.32 -1.88 14.73
N LYS A 154 -12.17 -1.07 15.38
CA LYS A 154 -13.61 -1.06 15.12
C LYS A 154 -13.91 -0.69 13.67
N GLN A 155 -13.18 0.29 13.13
CA GLN A 155 -13.35 0.80 11.78
C GLN A 155 -13.13 -0.29 10.73
N PHE A 156 -12.11 -1.12 10.90
CA PHE A 156 -11.84 -2.23 9.98
C PHE A 156 -12.86 -3.36 10.10
N LYS A 157 -13.32 -3.68 11.32
CA LYS A 157 -14.34 -4.70 11.58
C LYS A 157 -15.74 -4.31 11.10
N GLU A 158 -16.05 -3.02 11.03
CA GLU A 158 -17.33 -2.50 10.52
C GLU A 158 -17.42 -2.51 8.98
N ILE A 159 -16.34 -2.86 8.28
CA ILE A 159 -16.33 -3.08 6.84
C ILE A 159 -16.85 -4.48 6.57
N GLU A 160 -18.09 -4.58 6.08
CA GLU A 160 -18.78 -5.83 5.77
C GLU A 160 -17.88 -6.88 5.08
N ASP A 161 -18.13 -8.15 5.41
CA ASP A 161 -17.34 -9.32 5.03
C ASP A 161 -17.40 -9.61 3.52
N VAL A 162 -16.51 -8.99 2.75
CA VAL A 162 -15.91 -9.68 1.62
C VAL A 162 -14.96 -10.70 2.23
N HIS A 163 -15.32 -11.98 2.15
CA HIS A 163 -14.69 -13.09 2.87
C HIS A 163 -13.15 -13.01 2.84
N LEU A 164 -12.54 -12.90 4.03
CA LEU A 164 -11.11 -13.13 4.29
C LEU A 164 -10.80 -14.63 4.27
#